data_AF-A0A0R1Z5S7-F1
#
_entry.id   AF-A0A0R1Z5S7-F1
#
_cell.length_a   1.000
_cell.length_b   1.000
_cell.length_c   1.000
_cell.angle_alpha   90.00
_cell.angle_beta   90.00
_cell.angle_gamma   90.00
#
_symmetry.space_group_name_H-M   'P 1'
#
loop_
_entity.id
_entity.type
_entity.pdbx_description
1 polymer ?
#
loop_
_entity_poly.entity_id
_entity_poly.type
_entity_poly.pdbx_seq_one_letter_code
_entity_poly.pdbx_strand_id
1 'polypeptide(L)'
;MKKSNFLFMLLFAGALSIGVGTSSQSVSAKTVNIYLTRHGQTMFNVNGRGQGWADSPLTDTGIQVAHQLGYGLYGLKFKAAYSADNMRTFKTATYALQSSGNGNLKVNWTPNLREGGYGSFEGQKYDDVNKITMPLVKPAGTYSGPQDFSKAQQALGKDFWPALQDAYHEAETVDFGKYSDPSLPESLKAESSTQVINRMNNELTSIAQKAEKTGGNVLVVSSGMSIPEWLSAEKNYTVPRFVNWGNEATMKVTYKNGQFYFPSNVTDKTILYTINKGAALQKLPKNTLKVNRFYLKKNRVSGKTSTGASLILANAKGSSLKKATANQNGNFVFKLSKSTLAKLKKGMNLKLTSIPKNAAESHNMNSDQISQTVFGNKTATVKVLK
;
A
#
# COMPACT_ATOMS: atom_id res chain seq x y z
N MET A 1 -59.99 58.56 3.00
CA MET A 1 -58.89 58.23 3.92
C MET A 1 -59.45 58.00 5.32
N LYS A 2 -58.92 56.99 6.05
CA LYS A 2 -59.33 56.45 7.37
C LYS A 2 -60.56 55.50 7.27
N LYS A 3 -60.61 54.32 7.89
CA LYS A 3 -59.78 53.66 8.93
C LYS A 3 -60.15 52.16 8.99
N SER A 4 -59.18 51.34 9.41
CA SER A 4 -59.30 50.11 10.22
C SER A 4 -60.10 48.92 9.67
N ASN A 5 -59.45 47.76 9.57
CA ASN A 5 -60.11 46.47 9.76
C ASN A 5 -59.17 45.44 10.43
N PHE A 6 -59.54 45.16 11.67
CA PHE A 6 -59.52 43.88 12.40
C PHE A 6 -58.36 42.89 12.25
N LEU A 7 -57.64 42.77 13.37
CA LEU A 7 -56.78 41.65 13.76
C LEU A 7 -57.63 40.39 13.98
N PHE A 8 -57.37 39.31 13.24
CA PHE A 8 -57.93 37.98 13.51
C PHE A 8 -56.85 37.08 14.10
N MET A 9 -57.10 36.64 15.33
CA MET A 9 -56.28 35.75 16.13
C MET A 9 -56.60 34.31 15.71
N LEU A 10 -55.62 33.54 15.23
CA LEU A 10 -55.77 32.12 14.92
C LEU A 10 -54.93 31.29 15.89
N LEU A 11 -55.63 30.47 16.66
CA LEU A 11 -55.17 29.57 17.71
C LEU A 11 -54.22 28.50 17.14
N PHE A 12 -53.01 28.40 17.71
CA PHE A 12 -52.14 27.24 17.53
C PHE A 12 -52.53 26.17 18.55
N ALA A 13 -53.19 25.10 18.10
CA ALA A 13 -53.34 23.86 18.87
C ALA A 13 -52.05 23.03 18.72
N GLY A 14 -51.34 22.82 19.81
CA GLY A 14 -50.14 22.00 19.86
C GLY A 14 -50.47 20.51 19.82
N ALA A 15 -49.86 19.78 18.89
CA ALA A 15 -49.73 18.33 18.95
C ALA A 15 -48.27 18.00 19.29
N LEU A 16 -48.02 17.58 20.54
CA LEU A 16 -46.74 17.01 20.95
C LEU A 16 -46.64 15.58 20.42
N SER A 17 -45.96 15.39 19.30
CA SER A 17 -45.49 14.07 18.87
C SER A 17 -44.23 13.72 19.67
N ILE A 18 -44.34 12.78 20.60
CA ILE A 18 -43.19 12.17 21.28
C ILE A 18 -42.49 11.26 20.28
N GLY A 19 -41.56 11.82 19.51
CA GLY A 19 -40.63 11.05 18.70
C GLY A 19 -39.63 10.34 19.61
N VAL A 20 -39.77 9.03 19.75
CA VAL A 20 -38.73 8.17 20.34
C VAL A 20 -37.55 8.17 19.36
N GLY A 21 -36.66 9.13 19.52
CA GLY A 21 -35.39 9.17 18.80
C GLY A 21 -34.54 8.00 19.25
N THR A 22 -34.53 6.92 18.47
CA THR A 22 -33.45 5.93 18.55
C THR A 22 -32.16 6.63 18.16
N SER A 23 -31.37 7.02 19.16
CA SER A 23 -30.01 7.50 18.96
C SER A 23 -29.18 6.33 18.43
N SER A 24 -29.11 6.19 17.10
CA SER A 24 -28.05 5.39 16.51
C SER A 24 -26.75 6.09 16.88
N GLN A 25 -26.01 5.55 17.85
CA GLN A 25 -24.65 5.97 18.12
C GLN A 25 -23.87 5.85 16.80
N SER A 26 -23.62 6.98 16.16
CA SER A 26 -22.76 7.03 14.98
C SER A 26 -21.37 6.61 15.45
N VAL A 27 -20.98 5.38 15.09
CA VAL A 27 -19.60 4.94 15.28
C VAL A 27 -18.75 5.92 14.49
N SER A 28 -17.96 6.75 15.19
CA SER A 28 -17.07 7.71 14.55
C SER A 28 -16.19 6.97 13.55
N ALA A 29 -16.37 7.29 12.27
CA ALA A 29 -15.63 6.75 11.15
C ALA A 29 -14.12 6.86 11.40
N LYS A 30 -13.40 5.72 11.40
CA LYS A 30 -11.96 5.70 11.69
C LYS A 30 -11.14 5.80 10.42
N THR A 31 -10.05 6.56 10.48
CA THR A 31 -9.10 6.71 9.37
C THR A 31 -8.57 5.35 8.87
N VAL A 32 -8.61 5.16 7.56
CA VAL A 32 -8.05 4.02 6.84
C VAL A 32 -6.87 4.49 5.99
N ASN A 33 -5.77 3.73 5.99
CA ASN A 33 -4.64 3.96 5.11
C ASN A 33 -4.57 2.79 4.11
N ILE A 34 -4.82 3.07 2.84
CA ILE A 34 -4.65 2.12 1.74
C ILE A 34 -3.23 2.30 1.20
N TYR A 35 -2.46 1.21 1.19
CA TYR A 35 -1.19 1.12 0.48
C TYR A 35 -1.49 0.53 -0.88
N LEU A 36 -1.73 1.42 -1.84
CA LEU A 36 -2.09 1.09 -3.21
C LEU A 36 -0.83 0.85 -4.02
N THR A 37 -0.67 -0.36 -4.52
CA THR A 37 0.61 -0.87 -5.04
C THR A 37 0.43 -1.49 -6.41
N ARG A 38 1.31 -1.17 -7.36
CA ARG A 38 1.42 -1.91 -8.63
C ARG A 38 2.03 -3.29 -8.39
N HIS A 39 1.60 -4.32 -9.10
CA HIS A 39 2.23 -5.64 -9.05
C HIS A 39 3.70 -5.63 -9.50
N GLY A 40 4.40 -6.72 -9.18
CA GLY A 40 5.80 -6.90 -9.56
C GLY A 40 6.03 -7.23 -11.02
N GLN A 41 7.28 -7.10 -11.44
CA GLN A 41 7.67 -7.33 -12.83
C GLN A 41 7.31 -8.74 -13.30
N THR A 42 6.69 -8.84 -14.47
CA THR A 42 6.28 -10.10 -15.10
C THR A 42 7.08 -10.40 -16.37
N MET A 43 6.95 -11.63 -16.87
CA MET A 43 7.45 -12.02 -18.20
C MET A 43 6.95 -11.09 -19.31
N PHE A 44 5.66 -10.70 -19.30
CA PHE A 44 5.12 -9.79 -20.31
C PHE A 44 5.67 -8.37 -20.17
N ASN A 45 5.94 -7.90 -18.95
CA ASN A 45 6.60 -6.59 -18.76
C ASN A 45 8.00 -6.58 -19.38
N VAL A 46 8.81 -7.61 -19.13
CA VAL A 46 10.17 -7.73 -19.70
C VAL A 46 10.13 -7.83 -21.22
N ASN A 47 9.13 -8.54 -21.75
CA ASN A 47 9.06 -8.83 -23.18
C ASN A 47 8.26 -7.77 -23.95
N GLY A 48 7.84 -6.67 -23.30
CA GLY A 48 7.13 -5.55 -23.92
C GLY A 48 5.78 -5.95 -24.52
N ARG A 49 4.95 -6.71 -23.79
CA ARG A 49 3.64 -7.17 -24.24
C ARG A 49 2.50 -6.62 -23.38
N GLY A 50 1.37 -6.31 -24.03
CA GLY A 50 0.11 -5.93 -23.40
C GLY A 50 -0.32 -6.97 -22.36
N GLN A 51 -0.55 -6.53 -21.14
CA GLN A 51 -0.93 -7.38 -20.01
C GLN A 51 -2.06 -6.74 -19.20
N GLY A 52 -3.25 -6.68 -19.82
CA GLY A 52 -4.47 -6.18 -19.21
C GLY A 52 -5.09 -7.25 -18.33
N TRP A 53 -6.06 -7.98 -18.85
CA TRP A 53 -6.66 -9.12 -18.18
C TRP A 53 -5.84 -10.41 -18.35
N ALA A 54 -5.04 -10.51 -19.41
CA ALA A 54 -4.09 -11.61 -19.56
C ALA A 54 -3.09 -11.64 -18.40
N ASP A 55 -2.55 -12.82 -18.10
CA ASP A 55 -1.60 -13.01 -17.00
C ASP A 55 -0.33 -13.72 -17.43
N SER A 56 0.75 -13.44 -16.70
CA SER A 56 2.05 -14.08 -16.89
C SER A 56 2.81 -14.07 -15.56
N PRO A 57 3.73 -15.04 -15.33
CA PRO A 57 4.41 -15.15 -14.05
C PRO A 57 5.27 -13.93 -13.74
N LEU A 58 5.47 -13.68 -12.45
CA LEU A 58 6.51 -12.77 -11.96
C LEU A 58 7.89 -13.30 -12.37
N THR A 59 8.81 -12.40 -12.72
CA THR A 59 10.23 -12.74 -12.89
C THR A 59 10.90 -12.91 -11.53
N ASP A 60 12.11 -13.46 -11.50
CA ASP A 60 12.92 -13.52 -10.27
C ASP A 60 13.16 -12.12 -9.70
N THR A 61 13.38 -11.13 -10.57
CA THR A 61 13.47 -9.72 -10.18
C THR A 61 12.15 -9.23 -9.56
N GLY A 62 11.00 -9.51 -10.17
CA GLY A 62 9.70 -9.15 -9.59
C GLY A 62 9.43 -9.82 -8.25
N ILE A 63 9.83 -11.08 -8.06
CA ILE A 63 9.73 -11.76 -6.76
C ILE A 63 10.64 -11.07 -5.73
N GLN A 64 11.88 -10.77 -6.10
CA GLN A 64 12.85 -10.09 -5.23
C GLN A 64 12.34 -8.71 -4.79
N VAL A 65 11.82 -7.90 -5.72
CA VAL A 65 11.31 -6.56 -5.44
C VAL A 65 10.00 -6.61 -4.65
N ALA A 66 9.13 -7.59 -4.86
CA ALA A 66 7.98 -7.84 -3.99
C ALA A 66 8.39 -8.13 -2.53
N HIS A 67 9.50 -8.84 -2.30
CA HIS A 67 10.07 -8.97 -0.96
C HIS A 67 10.64 -7.65 -0.43
N GLN A 68 11.29 -6.83 -1.28
CA GLN A 68 11.76 -5.49 -0.90
C GLN A 68 10.60 -4.60 -0.47
N LEU A 69 9.50 -4.57 -1.23
CA LEU A 69 8.25 -3.94 -0.83
C LEU A 69 7.85 -4.36 0.59
N GLY A 70 7.82 -5.67 0.87
CA GLY A 70 7.52 -6.19 2.20
C GLY A 70 8.44 -5.65 3.29
N TYR A 71 9.76 -5.63 3.07
CA TYR A 71 10.70 -5.04 4.03
C TYR A 71 10.51 -3.52 4.19
N GLY A 72 10.17 -2.81 3.12
CA GLY A 72 9.81 -1.39 3.17
C GLY A 72 8.58 -1.10 4.02
N LEU A 73 7.61 -2.02 3.99
CA LEU A 73 6.38 -2.01 4.77
C LEU A 73 6.54 -2.60 6.19
N TYR A 74 7.72 -3.10 6.55
CA TYR A 74 7.96 -3.69 7.85
C TYR A 74 7.66 -2.70 8.99
N GLY A 75 6.98 -3.20 10.04
CA GLY A 75 6.51 -2.41 11.17
C GLY A 75 5.06 -1.94 11.03
N LEU A 76 4.50 -1.95 9.82
CA LEU A 76 3.07 -1.71 9.60
C LEU A 76 2.28 -2.98 9.90
N LYS A 77 1.17 -2.83 10.64
CA LYS A 77 0.18 -3.88 10.84
C LYS A 77 -0.96 -3.69 9.86
N PHE A 78 -1.13 -4.63 8.95
CA PHE A 78 -2.23 -4.65 8.00
C PHE A 78 -3.40 -5.42 8.59
N LYS A 79 -4.61 -4.87 8.43
CA LYS A 79 -5.85 -5.52 8.86
C LYS A 79 -6.54 -6.29 7.74
N ALA A 80 -6.27 -5.91 6.51
CA ALA A 80 -6.77 -6.57 5.32
C ALA A 80 -5.76 -6.40 4.18
N ALA A 81 -5.80 -7.33 3.24
CA ALA A 81 -5.08 -7.25 1.99
C ALA A 81 -6.01 -7.65 0.84
N TYR A 82 -5.88 -6.95 -0.28
CA TYR A 82 -6.64 -7.19 -1.50
C TYR A 82 -5.70 -7.23 -2.70
N SER A 83 -6.08 -8.02 -3.71
CA SER A 83 -5.46 -7.99 -5.03
C SER A 83 -6.51 -8.10 -6.12
N ALA A 84 -6.12 -7.77 -7.35
CA ALA A 84 -6.83 -8.29 -8.51
C ALA A 84 -6.86 -9.82 -8.47
N ASP A 85 -7.74 -10.42 -9.26
CA ASP A 85 -7.91 -11.87 -9.36
C ASP A 85 -6.98 -12.52 -10.39
N ASN A 86 -5.76 -11.99 -10.53
CA ASN A 86 -4.68 -12.57 -11.35
C ASN A 86 -3.47 -12.93 -10.47
N MET A 87 -2.67 -13.89 -10.93
CA MET A 87 -1.57 -14.44 -10.13
C MET A 87 -0.46 -13.42 -9.90
N ARG A 88 -0.18 -12.51 -10.84
CA ARG A 88 0.86 -11.48 -10.66
C ARG A 88 0.57 -10.53 -9.49
N THR A 89 -0.66 -10.04 -9.35
CA THR A 89 -1.03 -9.16 -8.22
C THR A 89 -1.09 -9.94 -6.92
N PHE A 90 -1.68 -11.14 -6.92
CA PHE A 90 -1.77 -11.99 -5.75
C PHE A 90 -0.39 -12.41 -5.21
N LYS A 91 0.51 -12.89 -6.08
CA LYS A 91 1.86 -13.28 -5.66
C LYS A 91 2.64 -12.09 -5.11
N THR A 92 2.52 -10.93 -5.75
CA THR A 92 3.16 -9.70 -5.24
C THR A 92 2.67 -9.35 -3.84
N ALA A 93 1.34 -9.35 -3.61
CA ALA A 93 0.75 -9.13 -2.29
C ALA A 93 1.25 -10.16 -1.27
N THR A 94 1.29 -11.43 -1.66
CA THR A 94 1.71 -12.54 -0.80
C THR A 94 3.17 -12.39 -0.36
N TYR A 95 4.11 -12.15 -1.27
CA TYR A 95 5.53 -11.96 -0.94
C TYR A 95 5.75 -10.72 -0.08
N ALA A 96 5.04 -9.62 -0.37
CA ALA A 96 5.10 -8.40 0.44
C ALA A 96 4.59 -8.62 1.87
N LEU A 97 3.47 -9.34 2.04
CA LEU A 97 2.93 -9.68 3.35
C LEU A 97 3.87 -10.60 4.15
N GLN A 98 4.44 -11.60 3.50
CA GLN A 98 5.43 -12.49 4.11
C GLN A 98 6.62 -11.70 4.69
N SER A 99 7.23 -10.82 3.89
CA SER A 99 8.42 -10.06 4.31
C SER A 99 8.13 -8.87 5.23
N SER A 100 6.90 -8.33 5.22
CA SER A 100 6.49 -7.25 6.15
C SER A 100 6.15 -7.77 7.56
N GLY A 101 6.11 -9.08 7.75
CA GLY A 101 5.69 -9.73 9.00
C GLY A 101 4.17 -9.81 9.17
N ASN A 102 3.44 -9.77 8.06
CA ASN A 102 1.98 -9.92 7.98
C ASN A 102 1.57 -11.20 7.21
N GLY A 103 2.46 -12.20 7.09
CA GLY A 103 2.25 -13.39 6.25
C GLY A 103 1.06 -14.28 6.60
N ASN A 104 0.45 -14.12 7.77
CA ASN A 104 -0.78 -14.83 8.15
C ASN A 104 -2.06 -14.15 7.62
N LEU A 105 -1.95 -12.96 7.03
CA LEU A 105 -3.09 -12.22 6.51
C LEU A 105 -3.49 -12.78 5.14
N LYS A 106 -4.75 -13.23 5.01
CA LYS A 106 -5.31 -13.68 3.73
C LYS A 106 -5.42 -12.49 2.76
N VAL A 107 -5.00 -12.71 1.51
CA VAL A 107 -5.27 -11.78 0.39
C VAL A 107 -6.65 -12.09 -0.17
N ASN A 108 -7.51 -11.08 -0.25
CA ASN A 108 -8.85 -11.17 -0.83
C ASN A 108 -8.79 -10.77 -2.31
N TRP A 109 -9.41 -11.57 -3.17
CA TRP A 109 -9.37 -11.36 -4.61
C TRP A 109 -10.63 -10.64 -5.07
N THR A 110 -10.51 -9.77 -6.07
CA THR A 110 -11.65 -9.13 -6.72
C THR A 110 -11.29 -8.79 -8.17
N PRO A 111 -12.17 -9.06 -9.15
CA PRO A 111 -11.93 -8.67 -10.54
C PRO A 111 -11.93 -7.14 -10.72
N ASN A 112 -12.54 -6.39 -9.81
CA ASN A 112 -12.65 -4.94 -9.93
C ASN A 112 -11.31 -4.21 -9.77
N LEU A 113 -10.27 -4.88 -9.25
CA LEU A 113 -8.90 -4.37 -9.14
C LEU A 113 -8.01 -4.73 -10.35
N ARG A 114 -8.54 -5.39 -11.39
CA ARG A 114 -7.78 -5.73 -12.60
C ARG A 114 -7.17 -4.48 -13.26
N GLU A 115 -6.14 -4.71 -14.08
CA GLU A 115 -5.72 -3.73 -15.09
C GLU A 115 -6.88 -3.44 -16.05
N GLY A 116 -6.82 -2.35 -16.81
CA GLY A 116 -7.72 -2.17 -17.96
C GLY A 116 -7.67 -3.37 -18.90
N GLY A 117 -8.83 -3.84 -19.35
CA GLY A 117 -8.93 -4.89 -20.36
C GLY A 117 -8.47 -4.35 -21.70
N TYR A 118 -7.55 -5.05 -22.35
CA TYR A 118 -7.04 -4.66 -23.68
C TYR A 118 -7.69 -5.43 -24.82
N GLY A 119 -8.67 -6.29 -24.54
CA GLY A 119 -9.43 -7.02 -25.55
C GLY A 119 -8.56 -7.78 -26.53
N SER A 120 -8.74 -7.50 -27.82
CA SER A 120 -8.03 -8.16 -28.92
C SER A 120 -6.52 -7.88 -28.89
N PHE A 121 -6.07 -6.90 -28.12
CA PHE A 121 -4.66 -6.50 -27.98
C PHE A 121 -3.92 -7.20 -26.82
N GLU A 122 -4.59 -8.05 -26.05
CA GLU A 122 -3.95 -8.81 -24.97
C GLU A 122 -2.77 -9.66 -25.49
N GLY A 123 -1.62 -9.59 -24.82
CA GLY A 123 -0.41 -10.32 -25.19
C GLY A 123 0.31 -9.81 -26.44
N GLN A 124 -0.24 -8.86 -27.19
CA GLN A 124 0.45 -8.25 -28.34
C GLN A 124 1.62 -7.36 -27.89
N LYS A 125 2.59 -7.10 -28.77
CA LYS A 125 3.72 -6.21 -28.48
C LYS A 125 3.24 -4.76 -28.34
N TYR A 126 3.67 -4.06 -27.29
CA TYR A 126 3.28 -2.66 -27.08
C TYR A 126 3.61 -1.78 -28.28
N ASP A 127 4.76 -1.96 -28.91
CA ASP A 127 5.14 -1.16 -30.09
C ASP A 127 4.22 -1.40 -31.28
N ASP A 128 3.70 -2.62 -31.46
CA ASP A 128 2.78 -2.91 -32.55
C ASP A 128 1.38 -2.34 -32.25
N VAL A 129 0.91 -2.51 -31.02
CA VAL A 129 -0.37 -1.92 -30.58
C VAL A 129 -0.32 -0.39 -30.61
N ASN A 130 0.79 0.22 -30.19
CA ASN A 130 0.96 1.67 -30.16
C ASN A 130 1.01 2.30 -31.57
N LYS A 131 1.25 1.52 -32.64
CA LYS A 131 1.05 2.02 -34.03
C LYS A 131 -0.43 2.28 -34.34
N ILE A 132 -1.33 1.59 -33.64
CA ILE A 132 -2.78 1.69 -33.82
C ILE A 132 -3.37 2.67 -32.81
N THR A 133 -3.00 2.53 -31.53
CA THR A 133 -3.65 3.28 -30.44
C THR A 133 -3.13 4.72 -30.33
N MET A 134 -1.84 4.99 -30.55
CA MET A 134 -1.32 6.37 -30.40
C MET A 134 -1.99 7.38 -31.34
N PRO A 135 -2.28 7.07 -32.63
CA PRO A 135 -3.09 7.92 -33.50
C PRO A 135 -4.50 8.25 -32.96
N LEU A 136 -5.06 7.39 -32.12
CA LEU A 136 -6.40 7.56 -31.54
C LEU A 136 -6.39 8.33 -30.21
N VAL A 137 -5.23 8.47 -29.57
CA VAL A 137 -5.11 9.26 -28.33
C VAL A 137 -5.53 10.70 -28.60
N LYS A 138 -6.54 11.17 -27.86
CA LYS A 138 -7.17 12.47 -28.10
C LYS A 138 -6.25 13.65 -27.74
N PRO A 139 -6.25 14.74 -28.54
CA PRO A 139 -6.96 14.90 -29.82
C PRO A 139 -6.38 13.99 -30.91
N ALA A 140 -7.25 13.22 -31.59
CA ALA A 140 -6.83 12.20 -32.55
C ALA A 140 -5.95 12.79 -33.67
N GLY A 141 -4.93 12.03 -34.11
CA GLY A 141 -3.94 12.46 -35.08
C GLY A 141 -2.76 13.26 -34.51
N THR A 142 -2.77 13.61 -33.21
CA THR A 142 -1.66 14.35 -32.57
C THR A 142 -0.40 13.51 -32.40
N TYR A 143 -0.55 12.20 -32.16
CA TYR A 143 0.54 11.28 -31.90
C TYR A 143 0.55 10.19 -32.98
N SER A 144 1.66 10.08 -33.69
CA SER A 144 1.75 9.28 -34.91
C SER A 144 2.10 7.81 -34.68
N GLY A 145 2.51 7.43 -33.48
CA GLY A 145 2.93 6.08 -33.16
C GLY A 145 3.76 5.95 -31.88
N PRO A 146 4.46 4.82 -31.69
CA PRO A 146 5.23 4.52 -30.48
C PRO A 146 6.28 5.58 -30.11
N GLN A 147 6.90 6.21 -31.11
CA GLN A 147 7.89 7.28 -30.94
C GLN A 147 7.35 8.50 -30.19
N ASP A 148 6.03 8.73 -30.25
CA ASP A 148 5.37 9.86 -29.60
C ASP A 148 4.87 9.52 -28.18
N PHE A 149 5.12 8.31 -27.67
CA PHE A 149 4.60 7.86 -26.37
C PHE A 149 5.03 8.77 -25.22
N SER A 150 6.33 9.08 -25.13
CA SER A 150 6.85 9.99 -24.10
C SER A 150 6.37 11.43 -24.28
N LYS A 151 6.14 11.87 -25.52
CA LYS A 151 5.57 13.19 -25.83
C LYS A 151 4.13 13.27 -25.32
N ALA A 152 3.33 12.24 -25.55
CA ALA A 152 1.96 12.14 -25.06
C ALA A 152 1.90 12.11 -23.53
N GLN A 153 2.79 11.35 -22.87
CA GLN A 153 2.91 11.35 -21.41
C GLN A 153 3.17 12.77 -20.87
N GLN A 154 4.13 13.49 -21.45
CA GLN A 154 4.46 14.84 -21.02
C GLN A 154 3.30 15.82 -21.24
N ALA A 155 2.63 15.74 -22.39
CA ALA A 155 1.53 16.64 -22.75
C ALA A 155 0.26 16.39 -21.92
N LEU A 156 -0.11 15.13 -21.70
CA LEU A 156 -1.37 14.76 -21.04
C LEU A 156 -1.23 14.60 -19.53
N GLY A 157 -0.02 14.45 -19.01
CA GLY A 157 0.23 14.34 -17.57
C GLY A 157 -0.58 13.21 -16.93
N LYS A 158 -1.42 13.53 -15.94
CA LYS A 158 -2.26 12.54 -15.25
C LYS A 158 -3.34 11.92 -16.15
N ASP A 159 -3.71 12.58 -17.25
CA ASP A 159 -4.79 12.16 -18.15
C ASP A 159 -4.29 11.26 -19.29
N PHE A 160 -2.98 10.97 -19.34
CA PHE A 160 -2.38 10.10 -20.35
C PHE A 160 -2.96 8.68 -20.37
N TRP A 161 -3.02 8.01 -19.21
CA TRP A 161 -3.46 6.62 -19.13
C TRP A 161 -4.95 6.45 -19.49
N PRO A 162 -5.88 7.29 -18.98
CA PRO A 162 -7.26 7.27 -19.45
C PRO A 162 -7.37 7.45 -20.98
N ALA A 163 -6.65 8.41 -21.54
CA ALA A 163 -6.68 8.65 -22.99
C ALA A 163 -6.14 7.47 -23.80
N LEU A 164 -5.11 6.79 -23.28
CA LEU A 164 -4.59 5.57 -23.90
C LEU A 164 -5.59 4.40 -23.78
N GLN A 165 -6.24 4.22 -22.63
CA GLN A 165 -7.25 3.18 -22.44
C GLN A 165 -8.45 3.37 -23.38
N ASP A 166 -8.91 4.61 -23.56
CA ASP A 166 -9.96 4.91 -24.54
C ASP A 166 -9.49 4.64 -25.98
N ALA A 167 -8.21 4.88 -26.30
CA ALA A 167 -7.65 4.51 -27.60
C ALA A 167 -7.62 2.98 -27.82
N TYR A 168 -7.37 2.16 -26.79
CA TYR A 168 -7.54 0.70 -26.88
C TYR A 168 -8.99 0.33 -27.19
N HIS A 169 -9.94 0.94 -26.50
CA HIS A 169 -11.37 0.72 -26.71
C HIS A 169 -11.83 1.10 -28.12
N GLU A 170 -11.45 2.29 -28.59
CA GLU A 170 -11.81 2.80 -29.92
C GLU A 170 -11.17 1.96 -31.04
N ALA A 171 -9.94 1.47 -30.85
CA ALA A 171 -9.22 0.67 -31.84
C ALA A 171 -9.94 -0.62 -32.26
N GLU A 172 -10.79 -1.20 -31.40
CA GLU A 172 -11.63 -2.36 -31.72
C GLU A 172 -12.65 -2.06 -32.83
N THR A 173 -12.95 -0.80 -33.11
CA THR A 173 -13.96 -0.39 -34.11
C THR A 173 -13.36 0.19 -35.39
N VAL A 174 -12.06 0.46 -35.41
CA VAL A 174 -11.35 1.10 -36.53
C VAL A 174 -11.33 0.19 -37.77
N ASP A 175 -11.35 0.79 -38.96
CA ASP A 175 -11.27 0.12 -40.26
C ASP A 175 -12.27 -1.06 -40.37
N PHE A 176 -13.52 -0.83 -39.96
CA PHE A 176 -14.57 -1.86 -39.91
C PHE A 176 -14.21 -3.05 -39.00
N GLY A 177 -13.58 -2.78 -37.85
CA GLY A 177 -13.18 -3.79 -36.88
C GLY A 177 -11.92 -4.57 -37.28
N LYS A 178 -11.09 -4.03 -38.17
CA LYS A 178 -9.87 -4.69 -38.67
C LYS A 178 -8.94 -5.21 -37.58
N TYR A 179 -8.84 -4.49 -36.46
CA TYR A 179 -7.96 -4.83 -35.34
C TYR A 179 -8.68 -5.60 -34.23
N SER A 180 -9.97 -5.84 -34.41
CA SER A 180 -10.81 -6.60 -33.50
C SER A 180 -10.73 -8.09 -33.79
N ASP A 181 -10.62 -8.92 -32.76
CA ASP A 181 -10.83 -10.37 -32.89
C ASP A 181 -12.33 -10.65 -32.90
N PRO A 182 -12.94 -11.06 -34.03
CA PRO A 182 -14.38 -11.26 -34.13
C PRO A 182 -14.88 -12.43 -33.29
N SER A 183 -14.00 -13.32 -32.82
CA SER A 183 -14.37 -14.44 -31.94
C SER A 183 -14.52 -14.03 -30.48
N LEU A 184 -14.03 -12.84 -30.12
CA LEU A 184 -14.02 -12.35 -28.74
C LEU A 184 -15.40 -11.81 -28.35
N PRO A 185 -16.05 -12.33 -27.29
CA PRO A 185 -17.30 -11.79 -26.77
C PRO A 185 -17.19 -10.31 -26.39
N GLU A 186 -18.29 -9.56 -26.47
CA GLU A 186 -18.34 -8.13 -26.14
C GLU A 186 -17.80 -7.83 -24.73
N SER A 187 -18.12 -8.70 -23.75
CA SER A 187 -17.63 -8.56 -22.36
C SER A 187 -16.13 -8.72 -22.19
N LEU A 188 -15.43 -9.20 -23.22
CA LEU A 188 -13.98 -9.39 -23.24
C LEU A 188 -13.28 -8.39 -24.18
N LYS A 189 -14.01 -7.49 -24.85
CA LYS A 189 -13.43 -6.39 -25.63
C LYS A 189 -12.70 -5.40 -24.71
N ALA A 190 -11.86 -4.55 -25.31
CA ALA A 190 -11.10 -3.56 -24.56
C ALA A 190 -12.03 -2.66 -23.74
N GLU A 191 -11.70 -2.41 -22.47
CA GLU A 191 -12.49 -1.53 -21.60
C GLU A 191 -12.24 -0.06 -22.01
N SER A 192 -13.24 0.80 -21.86
CA SER A 192 -13.03 2.26 -21.83
C SER A 192 -12.45 2.69 -20.49
N SER A 193 -11.79 3.85 -20.44
CA SER A 193 -11.27 4.45 -19.20
C SER A 193 -12.38 4.64 -18.16
N THR A 194 -13.60 5.01 -18.59
CA THR A 194 -14.76 5.17 -17.70
C THR A 194 -15.14 3.86 -17.01
N GLN A 195 -15.10 2.73 -17.73
CA GLN A 195 -15.39 1.42 -17.13
C GLN A 195 -14.35 1.07 -16.06
N VAL A 196 -13.06 1.24 -16.36
CA VAL A 196 -11.94 0.97 -15.44
C VAL A 196 -12.02 1.86 -14.19
N ILE A 197 -12.18 3.17 -14.38
CA ILE A 197 -12.27 4.15 -13.29
C ILE A 197 -13.45 3.83 -12.37
N ASN A 198 -14.62 3.55 -12.93
CA ASN A 198 -15.82 3.27 -12.14
C ASN A 198 -15.67 2.00 -11.28
N ARG A 199 -15.19 0.89 -11.85
CA ARG A 199 -15.02 -0.34 -11.07
C ARG A 199 -13.92 -0.21 -10.01
N MET A 200 -12.81 0.49 -10.33
CA MET A 200 -11.74 0.77 -9.38
C MET A 200 -12.24 1.64 -8.23
N ASN A 201 -12.96 2.72 -8.52
CA ASN A 201 -13.52 3.62 -7.52
C ASN A 201 -14.51 2.89 -6.59
N ASN A 202 -15.42 2.09 -7.17
CA ASN A 202 -16.40 1.33 -6.41
C ASN A 202 -15.72 0.32 -5.45
N GLU A 203 -14.70 -0.40 -5.94
CA GLU A 203 -13.99 -1.39 -5.14
C GLU A 203 -13.12 -0.75 -4.06
N LEU A 204 -12.33 0.27 -4.40
CA LEU A 204 -11.50 0.97 -3.42
C LEU A 204 -12.35 1.64 -2.33
N THR A 205 -13.51 2.20 -2.69
CA THR A 205 -14.47 2.77 -1.75
C THR A 205 -15.06 1.68 -0.84
N SER A 206 -15.48 0.55 -1.41
CA SER A 206 -15.98 -0.60 -0.64
C SER A 206 -14.94 -1.13 0.35
N ILE A 207 -13.69 -1.31 -0.09
CA ILE A 207 -12.57 -1.72 0.74
C ILE A 207 -12.35 -0.73 1.89
N ALA A 208 -12.38 0.57 1.59
CA ALA A 208 -12.18 1.63 2.57
C ALA A 208 -13.31 1.65 3.61
N GLN A 209 -14.58 1.63 3.19
CA GLN A 209 -15.75 1.61 4.06
C GLN A 209 -15.79 0.36 4.95
N LYS A 210 -15.41 -0.81 4.42
CA LYS A 210 -15.29 -2.04 5.21
C LYS A 210 -14.22 -1.90 6.29
N ALA A 211 -13.10 -1.27 5.98
CA ALA A 211 -12.01 -1.04 6.92
C ALA A 211 -12.31 0.08 7.94
N GLU A 212 -13.11 1.09 7.57
CA GLU A 212 -13.44 2.28 8.38
C GLU A 212 -14.10 1.93 9.72
N LYS A 213 -14.83 0.80 9.78
CA LYS A 213 -15.37 0.23 11.03
C LYS A 213 -14.30 0.03 12.11
N THR A 214 -13.07 -0.28 11.70
CA THR A 214 -11.96 -0.53 12.61
C THR A 214 -10.77 0.42 12.43
N GLY A 215 -10.70 1.15 11.33
CA GLY A 215 -9.55 1.95 10.89
C GLY A 215 -8.30 1.12 10.62
N GLY A 216 -7.17 1.75 10.29
CA GLY A 216 -5.87 1.10 10.16
C GLY A 216 -5.42 0.88 8.72
N ASN A 217 -4.46 -0.03 8.51
CA ASN A 217 -3.78 -0.17 7.22
C ASN A 217 -4.35 -1.33 6.39
N VAL A 218 -4.52 -1.09 5.10
CA VAL A 218 -4.95 -2.07 4.09
C VAL A 218 -3.91 -2.09 2.97
N LEU A 219 -3.47 -3.28 2.55
CA LEU A 219 -2.65 -3.45 1.36
C LEU A 219 -3.57 -3.70 0.17
N VAL A 220 -3.40 -2.99 -0.94
CA VAL A 220 -4.15 -3.23 -2.17
C VAL A 220 -3.16 -3.32 -3.33
N VAL A 221 -3.09 -4.49 -3.97
CA VAL A 221 -2.20 -4.70 -5.14
C VAL A 221 -3.03 -4.75 -6.42
N SER A 222 -2.75 -3.81 -7.32
CA SER A 222 -3.40 -3.68 -8.64
C SER A 222 -2.31 -3.46 -9.71
N SER A 223 -2.61 -2.71 -10.76
CA SER A 223 -1.81 -2.68 -12.00
C SER A 223 -1.36 -1.28 -12.39
N GLY A 224 -0.60 -1.18 -13.49
CA GLY A 224 0.17 0.02 -13.82
C GLY A 224 -0.66 1.14 -14.45
N MET A 225 -1.75 0.82 -15.15
CA MET A 225 -2.64 1.82 -15.75
C MET A 225 -3.90 2.06 -14.91
N SER A 226 -4.53 1.01 -14.38
CA SER A 226 -5.77 1.12 -13.61
C SER A 226 -5.63 1.98 -12.35
N ILE A 227 -4.47 1.93 -11.68
CA ILE A 227 -4.18 2.81 -10.54
C ILE A 227 -4.14 4.28 -10.97
N PRO A 228 -3.25 4.72 -11.89
CA PRO A 228 -3.21 6.11 -12.30
C PRO A 228 -4.45 6.58 -13.07
N GLU A 229 -5.20 5.70 -13.75
CA GLU A 229 -6.51 6.02 -14.31
C GLU A 229 -7.51 6.41 -13.22
N TRP A 230 -7.66 5.58 -12.19
CA TRP A 230 -8.52 5.93 -11.05
C TRP A 230 -8.07 7.26 -10.42
N LEU A 231 -6.76 7.42 -10.18
CA LEU A 231 -6.22 8.65 -9.60
C LEU A 231 -6.49 9.89 -10.44
N SER A 232 -6.49 9.79 -11.77
CA SER A 232 -6.70 10.97 -12.64
C SER A 232 -8.10 11.57 -12.47
N ALA A 233 -9.08 10.76 -12.08
CA ALA A 233 -10.47 11.15 -11.83
C ALA A 233 -10.72 11.69 -10.41
N GLU A 234 -9.78 11.48 -9.48
CA GLU A 234 -9.92 11.91 -8.09
C GLU A 234 -9.72 13.42 -7.95
N LYS A 235 -10.76 14.14 -7.52
CA LYS A 235 -10.78 15.62 -7.46
C LYS A 235 -9.63 16.24 -6.66
N ASN A 236 -9.17 15.53 -5.63
CA ASN A 236 -8.11 16.01 -4.72
C ASN A 236 -6.72 15.44 -5.06
N TYR A 237 -6.58 14.75 -6.20
CA TYR A 237 -5.31 14.25 -6.67
C TYR A 237 -4.74 15.19 -7.74
N THR A 238 -3.63 15.84 -7.41
CA THR A 238 -2.94 16.76 -8.32
C THR A 238 -1.47 16.41 -8.41
N VAL A 239 -0.96 16.33 -9.64
CA VAL A 239 0.47 16.16 -9.92
C VAL A 239 0.90 17.15 -11.01
N PRO A 240 2.09 17.74 -10.89
CA PRO A 240 2.55 18.77 -11.83
C PRO A 240 2.99 18.20 -13.19
N ARG A 241 3.14 16.88 -13.28
CA ARG A 241 3.59 16.16 -14.48
C ARG A 241 3.17 14.70 -14.41
N PHE A 242 3.36 13.99 -15.52
CA PHE A 242 3.22 12.53 -15.58
C PHE A 242 4.06 11.84 -14.50
N VAL A 243 3.47 10.81 -13.90
CA VAL A 243 4.10 9.97 -12.88
C VAL A 243 4.21 8.54 -13.42
N ASN A 244 5.43 8.05 -13.57
CA ASN A 244 5.70 6.69 -14.01
C ASN A 244 5.54 5.70 -12.85
N TRP A 245 4.45 4.94 -12.89
CA TRP A 245 4.18 3.86 -11.95
C TRP A 245 5.02 2.62 -12.28
N GLY A 246 6.30 2.62 -11.91
CA GLY A 246 7.16 1.42 -11.99
C GLY A 246 6.56 0.22 -11.24
N ASN A 247 7.00 -1.01 -11.56
CA ASN A 247 6.57 -2.19 -10.82
C ASN A 247 6.81 -2.00 -9.30
N GLU A 248 5.88 -2.51 -8.48
CA GLU A 248 5.86 -2.36 -7.01
C GLU A 248 5.80 -0.92 -6.46
N ALA A 249 5.67 0.10 -7.32
CA ALA A 249 5.39 1.47 -6.89
C ALA A 249 4.16 1.48 -5.97
N THR A 250 4.29 2.16 -4.84
CA THR A 250 3.32 2.14 -3.76
C THR A 250 3.01 3.54 -3.28
N MET A 251 1.73 3.89 -3.27
CA MET A 251 1.24 5.14 -2.70
C MET A 251 0.35 4.87 -1.49
N LYS A 252 0.55 5.65 -0.42
CA LYS A 252 -0.36 5.67 0.73
C LYS A 252 -1.51 6.64 0.44
N VAL A 253 -2.70 6.10 0.22
CA VAL A 253 -3.96 6.85 0.14
C VAL A 253 -4.64 6.79 1.51
N THR A 254 -5.14 7.91 2.00
CA THR A 254 -5.90 7.96 3.27
C THR A 254 -7.38 8.12 2.97
N TYR A 255 -8.23 7.29 3.57
CA TYR A 255 -9.68 7.45 3.51
C TYR A 255 -10.22 7.82 4.89
N LYS A 256 -11.04 8.87 4.93
CA LYS A 256 -11.67 9.37 6.16
C LYS A 256 -12.90 10.18 5.81
N ASN A 257 -13.99 10.03 6.56
CA ASN A 257 -15.21 10.83 6.41
C ASN A 257 -15.78 10.77 4.97
N GLY A 258 -15.75 9.60 4.34
CA GLY A 258 -16.30 9.43 2.99
C GLY A 258 -15.40 9.93 1.85
N GLN A 259 -14.16 10.34 2.12
CA GLN A 259 -13.28 10.94 1.11
C GLN A 259 -11.88 10.35 1.11
N PHE A 260 -11.28 10.30 -0.09
CA PHE A 260 -9.87 9.97 -0.29
C PHE A 260 -8.99 11.23 -0.21
N TYR A 261 -7.82 11.04 0.39
CA TYR A 261 -6.77 12.03 0.55
C TYR A 261 -5.44 11.44 0.08
N PHE A 262 -4.70 12.24 -0.68
CA PHE A 262 -3.49 11.84 -1.36
C PHE A 262 -2.28 12.57 -0.78
N PRO A 263 -1.06 12.02 -0.92
CA PRO A 263 0.15 12.75 -0.58
C PRO A 263 0.26 14.04 -1.39
N SER A 264 0.75 15.12 -0.79
CA SER A 264 0.93 16.41 -1.47
C SER A 264 2.08 16.42 -2.48
N ASN A 265 2.99 15.45 -2.43
CA ASN A 265 4.15 15.35 -3.31
C ASN A 265 4.26 13.94 -3.92
N VAL A 266 3.62 13.75 -5.08
CA VAL A 266 3.64 12.49 -5.83
C VAL A 266 4.53 12.65 -7.06
N THR A 267 5.57 11.82 -7.11
CA THR A 267 6.56 11.73 -8.20
C THR A 267 7.00 10.27 -8.33
N ASP A 268 7.66 9.92 -9.43
CA ASP A 268 8.25 8.58 -9.65
C ASP A 268 9.14 8.17 -8.48
N LYS A 269 9.89 9.12 -7.89
CA LYS A 269 10.78 8.84 -6.76
C LYS A 269 10.00 8.58 -5.46
N THR A 270 8.93 9.33 -5.20
CA THR A 270 8.20 9.21 -3.94
C THR A 270 7.38 7.92 -3.87
N ILE A 271 6.83 7.45 -4.99
CA ILE A 271 6.09 6.18 -5.03
C ILE A 271 7.01 4.94 -4.99
N LEU A 272 8.30 5.08 -5.35
CA LEU A 272 9.31 4.01 -5.20
C LEU A 272 10.00 4.03 -3.83
N TYR A 273 9.67 4.97 -2.94
CA TYR A 273 10.29 5.08 -1.61
C TYR A 273 10.24 3.76 -0.83
N THR A 274 9.08 3.08 -0.83
CA THR A 274 8.86 1.86 -0.05
C THR A 274 9.80 0.73 -0.50
N ILE A 275 9.91 0.49 -1.81
CA ILE A 275 10.79 -0.56 -2.32
C ILE A 275 12.26 -0.20 -2.14
N ASN A 276 12.64 1.07 -2.32
CA ASN A 276 14.02 1.54 -2.14
C ASN A 276 14.47 1.40 -0.68
N LYS A 277 13.58 1.73 0.26
CA LYS A 277 13.78 1.46 1.68
C LYS A 277 13.97 -0.04 1.93
N GLY A 278 13.13 -0.87 1.32
CA GLY A 278 13.23 -2.33 1.41
C GLY A 278 14.55 -2.89 0.88
N ALA A 279 14.99 -2.44 -0.29
CA ALA A 279 16.25 -2.81 -0.91
C ALA A 279 17.45 -2.39 -0.03
N ALA A 280 17.41 -1.18 0.55
CA ALA A 280 18.43 -0.73 1.50
C ALA A 280 18.47 -1.62 2.75
N LEU A 281 17.30 -2.01 3.28
CA LEU A 281 17.22 -2.93 4.41
C LEU A 281 17.81 -4.30 4.07
N GLN A 282 17.53 -4.85 2.88
CA GLN A 282 18.07 -6.15 2.46
C GLN A 282 19.61 -6.23 2.41
N LYS A 283 20.29 -5.08 2.24
CA LYS A 283 21.76 -5.01 2.27
C LYS A 283 22.34 -5.14 3.67
N LEU A 284 21.53 -4.96 4.72
CA LEU A 284 21.99 -5.07 6.10
C LEU A 284 22.13 -6.55 6.49
N PRO A 285 23.01 -6.91 7.45
CA PRO A 285 23.09 -8.27 7.95
C PRO A 285 21.75 -8.73 8.56
N LYS A 286 21.36 -9.99 8.33
CA LYS A 286 20.18 -10.58 8.96
C LYS A 286 20.31 -10.54 10.48
N ASN A 287 19.21 -10.24 11.16
CA ASN A 287 19.18 -10.22 12.61
C ASN A 287 17.86 -10.75 13.20
N THR A 288 17.92 -11.28 14.41
CA THR A 288 16.79 -11.77 15.20
C THR A 288 16.86 -11.19 16.60
N LEU A 289 15.74 -11.01 17.29
CA LEU A 289 15.76 -10.68 18.71
C LEU A 289 14.47 -11.18 19.36
N LYS A 290 14.62 -12.07 20.34
CA LYS A 290 13.55 -12.57 21.20
C LYS A 290 13.96 -12.35 22.65
N VAL A 291 13.15 -11.63 23.40
CA VAL A 291 13.44 -11.28 24.80
C VAL A 291 12.47 -12.00 25.72
N ASN A 292 12.99 -12.62 26.77
CA ASN A 292 12.19 -13.21 27.83
C ASN A 292 11.60 -12.12 28.73
N ARG A 293 10.54 -12.45 29.47
CA ARG A 293 9.95 -11.54 30.46
C ARG A 293 10.99 -11.15 31.54
N PHE A 294 11.05 -9.87 31.87
CA PHE A 294 11.92 -9.34 32.91
C PHE A 294 11.14 -9.11 34.21
N TYR A 295 11.62 -9.71 35.29
CA TYR A 295 11.07 -9.57 36.65
C TYR A 295 12.12 -8.95 37.57
N LEU A 296 11.73 -7.93 38.35
CA LEU A 296 12.63 -7.24 39.28
C LEU A 296 13.29 -8.23 40.25
N LYS A 297 12.51 -9.16 40.83
CA LYS A 297 13.02 -10.19 41.75
C LYS A 297 14.09 -11.09 41.12
N LYS A 298 14.01 -11.34 39.80
CA LYS A 298 14.97 -12.19 39.09
C LYS A 298 16.25 -11.44 38.68
N ASN A 299 16.20 -10.10 38.63
CA ASN A 299 17.32 -9.24 38.25
C ASN A 299 18.03 -9.65 36.94
N ARG A 300 17.31 -10.28 36.01
CA ARG A 300 17.89 -10.85 34.79
C ARG A 300 17.01 -10.57 33.58
N VAL A 301 17.55 -9.84 32.61
CA VAL A 301 16.98 -9.77 31.25
C VAL A 301 17.74 -10.81 30.42
N SER A 302 17.04 -11.71 29.74
CA SER A 302 17.66 -12.74 28.92
C SER A 302 16.87 -12.96 27.64
N GLY A 303 17.47 -13.63 26.67
CA GLY A 303 16.81 -13.94 25.42
C GLY A 303 17.75 -14.59 24.41
N LYS A 304 17.28 -14.61 23.17
CA LYS A 304 18.04 -15.02 21.99
C LYS A 304 18.10 -13.90 20.97
N THR A 305 19.22 -13.79 20.29
CA THR A 305 19.47 -12.92 19.14
C THR A 305 20.40 -13.67 18.17
N SER A 306 20.84 -13.02 17.10
CA SER A 306 21.82 -13.60 16.17
C SER A 306 23.18 -13.78 16.83
N THR A 307 23.89 -14.82 16.41
CA THR A 307 25.23 -15.13 16.90
C THR A 307 26.18 -13.94 16.79
N GLY A 308 26.86 -13.62 17.90
CA GLY A 308 27.82 -12.51 17.95
C GLY A 308 27.23 -11.11 17.83
N ALA A 309 25.90 -10.96 17.90
CA ALA A 309 25.26 -9.65 17.90
C ALA A 309 25.58 -8.88 19.19
N SER A 310 25.88 -7.59 19.05
CA SER A 310 26.01 -6.66 20.16
C SER A 310 24.62 -6.28 20.68
N LEU A 311 24.47 -6.12 21.99
CA LEU A 311 23.22 -5.83 22.65
C LEU A 311 23.38 -4.64 23.60
N ILE A 312 22.39 -3.75 23.61
CA ILE A 312 22.36 -2.54 24.43
C ILE A 312 20.99 -2.46 25.12
N LEU A 313 20.96 -2.61 26.44
CA LEU A 313 19.79 -2.34 27.25
C LEU A 313 19.85 -0.89 27.72
N ALA A 314 18.82 -0.10 27.41
CA ALA A 314 18.73 1.32 27.74
C ALA A 314 17.42 1.64 28.49
N ASN A 315 17.43 2.75 29.23
CA ASN A 315 16.22 3.30 29.84
C ASN A 315 15.35 4.02 28.78
N ALA A 316 14.19 4.54 29.20
CA ALA A 316 13.28 5.28 28.32
C ALA A 316 13.89 6.57 27.72
N LYS A 317 14.91 7.15 28.37
CA LYS A 317 15.67 8.31 27.86
C LYS A 317 16.79 7.93 26.89
N GLY A 318 16.96 6.64 26.59
CA GLY A 318 18.01 6.13 25.70
C GLY A 318 19.38 5.96 26.35
N SER A 319 19.54 6.28 27.64
CA SER A 319 20.81 6.07 28.34
C SER A 319 21.09 4.58 28.51
N SER A 320 22.26 4.13 28.05
CA SER A 320 22.71 2.75 28.16
C SER A 320 22.82 2.33 29.63
N LEU A 321 22.04 1.32 30.02
CA LEU A 321 22.10 0.66 31.33
C LEU A 321 23.10 -0.49 31.33
N LYS A 322 23.16 -1.25 30.23
CA LYS A 322 24.14 -2.34 30.09
C LYS A 322 24.36 -2.70 28.61
N LYS A 323 25.56 -3.18 28.31
CA LYS A 323 25.93 -3.75 27.00
C LYS A 323 26.44 -5.17 27.17
N ALA A 324 26.24 -6.00 26.15
CA ALA A 324 26.74 -7.37 26.08
C ALA A 324 26.85 -7.81 24.62
N THR A 325 27.47 -8.96 24.39
CA THR A 325 27.47 -9.64 23.09
C THR A 325 26.82 -11.00 23.26
N ALA A 326 26.01 -11.41 22.28
CA ALA A 326 25.42 -12.73 22.27
C ALA A 326 26.49 -13.79 22.05
N ASN A 327 26.34 -14.94 22.71
CA ASN A 327 27.28 -16.05 22.55
C ASN A 327 27.11 -16.75 21.19
N GLN A 328 27.89 -17.82 20.96
CA GLN A 328 27.87 -18.59 19.72
C GLN A 328 26.49 -19.19 19.38
N ASN A 329 25.69 -19.47 20.42
CA ASN A 329 24.32 -19.97 20.30
C ASN A 329 23.27 -18.84 20.26
N GLY A 330 23.70 -17.58 20.13
CA GLY A 330 22.81 -16.41 20.10
C GLY A 330 22.17 -16.07 21.44
N ASN A 331 22.53 -16.74 22.53
CA ASN A 331 21.96 -16.46 23.86
C ASN A 331 22.62 -15.24 24.49
N PHE A 332 21.83 -14.47 25.24
CA PHE A 332 22.35 -13.38 26.08
C PHE A 332 21.66 -13.32 27.44
N VAL A 333 22.38 -12.81 28.43
CA VAL A 333 21.86 -12.53 29.76
C VAL A 333 22.48 -11.25 30.32
N PHE A 334 21.64 -10.29 30.68
CA PHE A 334 21.99 -9.15 31.51
C PHE A 334 21.60 -9.42 32.95
N LYS A 335 22.58 -9.42 33.86
CA LYS A 335 22.34 -9.25 35.30
C LYS A 335 22.53 -7.78 35.65
N LEU A 336 21.47 -7.11 36.14
CA LEU A 336 21.56 -5.69 36.49
C LEU A 336 22.19 -5.54 37.88
N SER A 337 22.85 -4.41 38.15
CA SER A 337 23.38 -4.14 39.49
C SER A 337 22.25 -3.75 40.45
N LYS A 338 22.50 -3.84 41.76
CA LYS A 338 21.57 -3.31 42.77
C LYS A 338 21.25 -1.83 42.54
N SER A 339 22.25 -1.03 42.15
CA SER A 339 22.09 0.41 41.85
C SER A 339 21.24 0.67 40.61
N THR A 340 21.32 -0.18 39.58
CA THR A 340 20.43 -0.08 38.41
C THR A 340 19.01 -0.49 38.79
N LEU A 341 18.83 -1.61 39.51
CA LEU A 341 17.52 -2.09 39.95
C LEU A 341 16.77 -1.07 40.79
N ALA A 342 17.47 -0.38 41.71
CA ALA A 342 16.88 0.66 42.56
C ALA A 342 16.24 1.81 41.76
N LYS A 343 16.66 2.01 40.51
CA LYS A 343 16.13 3.04 39.60
C LYS A 343 14.94 2.55 38.76
N LEU A 344 14.64 1.24 38.79
CA LEU A 344 13.56 0.64 38.02
C LEU A 344 12.28 0.53 38.85
N LYS A 345 11.14 0.79 38.21
CA LYS A 345 9.81 0.67 38.83
C LYS A 345 8.95 -0.30 38.02
N LYS A 346 8.00 -0.97 38.67
CA LYS A 346 6.99 -1.81 37.99
C LYS A 346 6.29 -0.98 36.90
N GLY A 347 6.13 -1.56 35.72
CA GLY A 347 5.47 -0.93 34.58
C GLY A 347 6.39 -0.04 33.73
N MET A 348 7.63 0.21 34.16
CA MET A 348 8.61 0.92 33.34
C MET A 348 8.98 0.10 32.10
N ASN A 349 9.19 0.78 30.98
CA ASN A 349 9.66 0.17 29.74
C ASN A 349 11.16 0.42 29.56
N LEU A 350 11.91 -0.64 29.32
CA LEU A 350 13.31 -0.58 28.90
C LEU A 350 13.39 -0.87 27.41
N LYS A 351 14.38 -0.29 26.73
CA LYS A 351 14.65 -0.54 25.32
C LYS A 351 15.83 -1.49 25.22
N LEU A 352 15.65 -2.66 24.62
CA LEU A 352 16.75 -3.56 24.28
C LEU A 352 17.00 -3.49 22.78
N THR A 353 18.19 -3.05 22.39
CA THR A 353 18.64 -3.03 20.99
C THR A 353 19.63 -4.15 20.76
N SER A 354 19.50 -4.87 19.65
CA SER A 354 20.46 -5.82 19.12
C SER A 354 20.99 -5.34 17.78
N ILE A 355 22.31 -5.33 17.64
CA ILE A 355 23.07 -4.90 16.47
C ILE A 355 23.78 -6.15 15.93
N PRO A 356 23.52 -6.57 14.67
CA PRO A 356 24.11 -7.79 14.16
C PRO A 356 25.63 -7.64 14.02
N LYS A 357 26.34 -8.77 14.11
CA LYS A 357 27.79 -8.80 13.94
C LYS A 357 28.16 -8.20 12.58
N ASN A 358 29.23 -7.39 12.54
CA ASN A 358 29.73 -6.71 11.34
C ASN A 358 28.81 -5.63 10.73
N ALA A 359 27.80 -5.14 11.44
CA ALA A 359 27.07 -3.94 11.01
C ALA A 359 27.94 -2.70 11.20
N ALA A 360 28.32 -2.03 10.10
CA ALA A 360 29.14 -0.81 10.12
C ALA A 360 28.40 0.37 10.77
N GLU A 361 27.12 0.58 10.41
CA GLU A 361 26.20 1.54 11.01
C GLU A 361 24.77 1.06 10.73
N SER A 362 23.89 1.16 11.71
CA SER A 362 22.65 0.38 11.71
C SER A 362 21.39 1.22 11.63
N HIS A 363 20.57 0.99 10.60
CA HIS A 363 19.21 1.52 10.55
C HIS A 363 18.33 0.81 11.59
N ASN A 364 17.76 1.57 12.53
CA ASN A 364 16.85 1.05 13.55
C ASN A 364 15.52 0.65 12.93
N MET A 365 15.19 -0.65 12.97
CA MET A 365 13.82 -1.09 12.78
C MET A 365 13.13 -1.16 14.15
N ASN A 366 12.31 -0.16 14.44
CA ASN A 366 11.45 -0.17 15.63
C ASN A 366 10.33 -1.21 15.41
N SER A 367 10.18 -2.16 16.34
CA SER A 367 9.05 -3.09 16.34
C SER A 367 8.83 -3.61 17.76
N ASP A 368 7.60 -3.47 18.29
CA ASP A 368 7.26 -3.79 19.68
C ASP A 368 7.06 -5.28 19.99
N GLN A 369 7.15 -6.15 18.98
CA GLN A 369 7.05 -7.61 19.11
C GLN A 369 7.87 -8.24 17.97
N ILE A 370 8.89 -9.07 18.25
CA ILE A 370 9.67 -9.72 17.18
C ILE A 370 9.91 -11.20 17.50
N SER A 371 9.46 -12.05 16.59
CA SER A 371 9.82 -13.46 16.47
C SER A 371 10.38 -13.79 15.07
N GLN A 372 10.63 -12.79 14.22
CA GLN A 372 11.07 -12.97 12.84
C GLN A 372 12.48 -12.44 12.58
N THR A 373 13.23 -13.19 11.76
CA THR A 373 14.51 -12.77 11.19
C THR A 373 14.29 -11.66 10.17
N VAL A 374 14.87 -10.48 10.39
CA VAL A 374 14.83 -9.36 9.44
C VAL A 374 16.15 -8.60 9.53
N PHE A 375 16.46 -7.81 8.52
CA PHE A 375 17.77 -7.17 8.36
C PHE A 375 18.00 -5.98 9.31
N GLY A 376 19.26 -5.77 9.70
CA GLY A 376 19.68 -4.61 10.50
C GLY A 376 19.42 -4.72 11.99
N ASN A 377 19.27 -3.58 12.66
CA ASN A 377 19.06 -3.54 14.11
C ASN A 377 17.67 -4.04 14.50
N LYS A 378 17.61 -4.69 15.65
CA LYS A 378 16.37 -5.09 16.28
C LYS A 378 16.21 -4.39 17.61
N THR A 379 15.05 -3.80 17.83
CA THR A 379 14.68 -3.23 19.13
C THR A 379 13.54 -4.04 19.71
N ALA A 380 13.55 -4.24 21.03
CA ALA A 380 12.42 -4.77 21.77
C ALA A 380 12.14 -3.92 23.01
N THR A 381 10.86 -3.72 23.31
CA THR A 381 10.41 -3.10 24.56
C THR A 381 10.33 -4.16 25.65
N VAL A 382 11.10 -4.00 26.72
CA VAL A 382 11.14 -4.89 27.88
C VAL A 382 10.39 -4.24 29.03
N LYS A 383 9.17 -4.69 29.29
CA LYS A 383 8.35 -4.20 30.41
C LYS A 383 8.86 -4.77 31.73
N VAL A 384 9.05 -3.89 32.72
CA VAL A 384 9.48 -4.26 34.07
C VAL A 384 8.30 -4.83 34.85
N LEU A 385 8.36 -6.13 35.14
CA LEU A 385 7.38 -6.85 35.95
C LEU A 385 7.88 -6.96 37.40
N LYS A 386 6.93 -7.11 38.33
CA LYS A 386 7.22 -7.23 39.77
C LYS A 386 7.86 -8.58 40.06
#